data_AF-A0A7S3B6I6-F1
#
_entry.id   AF-A0A7S3B6I6-F1
#
_cell.length_a   1.000
_cell.length_b   1.000
_cell.length_c   1.000
_cell.angle_alpha   90.00
_cell.angle_beta   90.00
_cell.angle_gamma   90.00
#
_symmetry.space_group_name_H-M   'P 1'
#
loop_
_entity.id
_entity.type
_entity.pdbx_description
1 polymer ?
#
loop_
_entity_poly.entity_id
_entity_poly.type
_entity_poly.pdbx_seq_one_letter_code
_entity_poly.pdbx_strand_id
1 'polypeptide(L)'
;RPTIDYLLSIDVDAARAINTHPALLSLSLEGKLRPTVAFLQSAGLQQLGRVLTSQPAVLSLSVEINLKPKLAFLGEVGIPDLGSQLDAYPAMLTLSLEKNLRPTAAALEAAGLLAGGGLRPRHLASSLEGRVKPRL
;
A
#
# COMPACT_ATOMS: atom_id res chain seq x y z
N ARG A 1 -7.20 25.11 -2.67
CA ARG A 1 -6.26 24.64 -3.72
C ARG A 1 -6.75 23.24 -4.07
N PRO A 2 -7.21 22.93 -5.30
CA PRO A 2 -8.11 21.80 -5.55
C PRO A 2 -7.65 20.45 -4.99
N THR A 3 -6.35 20.14 -5.08
CA THR A 3 -5.76 18.93 -4.50
C THR A 3 -5.87 18.88 -2.97
N ILE A 4 -5.60 19.99 -2.27
CA ILE A 4 -5.70 20.06 -0.80
C ILE A 4 -7.16 19.91 -0.38
N ASP A 5 -8.05 20.63 -1.05
CA ASP A 5 -9.49 20.63 -0.76
C ASP A 5 -10.07 19.21 -0.96
N TYR A 6 -9.60 18.49 -1.98
CA TYR A 6 -9.95 17.09 -2.23
C TYR A 6 -9.39 16.14 -1.16
N LEU A 7 -8.13 16.28 -0.76
CA LEU A 7 -7.55 15.43 0.28
C LEU A 7 -8.32 15.59 1.60
N LEU A 8 -8.65 16.82 1.98
CA LEU A 8 -9.45 17.10 3.17
C LEU A 8 -10.86 16.51 3.09
N SER A 9 -11.49 16.49 1.91
CA SER A 9 -12.84 15.92 1.75
C SER A 9 -12.91 14.39 1.83
N ILE A 10 -11.77 13.71 1.83
CA ILE A 10 -11.65 12.26 2.05
C ILE A 10 -10.92 11.93 3.36
N ASP A 11 -10.98 12.85 4.33
CA ASP A 11 -10.40 12.73 5.68
C ASP A 11 -8.87 12.52 5.70
N VAL A 12 -8.16 12.97 4.67
CA VAL A 12 -6.69 12.98 4.68
C VAL A 12 -6.18 14.24 5.36
N ASP A 13 -5.26 14.08 6.31
CA ASP A 13 -4.46 15.18 6.82
C ASP A 13 -3.50 15.64 5.71
N ALA A 14 -3.97 16.62 4.94
CA ALA A 14 -3.26 17.13 3.77
C ALA A 14 -1.89 17.71 4.16
N ALA A 15 -1.78 18.37 5.32
CA ALA A 15 -0.52 18.98 5.76
C ALA A 15 0.54 17.89 6.00
N ARG A 16 0.18 16.83 6.73
CA ARG A 16 1.07 15.69 6.96
C ARG A 16 1.41 14.93 5.68
N ALA A 17 0.40 14.67 4.83
CA ALA A 17 0.59 13.96 3.57
C ALA A 17 1.53 14.71 2.61
N ILE A 18 1.37 16.03 2.51
CA ILE A 18 2.21 16.89 1.65
C ILE A 18 3.62 17.02 2.22
N ASN A 19 3.77 17.18 3.54
CA ASN A 19 5.09 17.30 4.17
C ASN A 19 5.94 16.04 3.98
N THR A 20 5.32 14.86 3.97
CA THR A 20 6.01 13.57 3.78
C THR A 20 6.16 13.18 2.31
N HIS A 21 5.27 13.65 1.43
CA HIS A 21 5.33 13.41 -0.01
C HIS A 21 4.96 14.67 -0.81
N PRO A 22 5.88 15.66 -0.94
CA PRO A 22 5.57 16.94 -1.59
C PRO A 22 5.12 16.83 -3.05
N ALA A 23 5.51 15.75 -3.73
CA ALA A 23 5.10 15.45 -5.09
C ALA A 23 3.57 15.34 -5.28
N LEU A 24 2.78 15.16 -4.21
CA LEU A 24 1.31 15.21 -4.29
C LEU A 24 0.80 16.49 -4.95
N LEU A 25 1.50 17.61 -4.74
CA LEU A 25 1.09 18.91 -5.25
C LEU A 25 1.22 19.06 -6.76
N SER A 26 2.00 18.19 -7.42
CA SER A 26 2.16 18.18 -8.88
C SER A 26 1.30 17.11 -9.57
N LEU A 27 0.60 16.25 -8.82
CA LEU A 27 -0.25 15.23 -9.40
C LEU A 27 -1.56 15.81 -9.92
N SER A 28 -2.02 15.29 -11.07
CA SER A 28 -3.33 15.63 -11.62
C SER A 28 -4.45 15.11 -10.73
N LEU A 29 -5.37 15.98 -10.33
CA LEU A 29 -6.53 15.59 -9.51
C LEU A 29 -7.39 14.55 -10.24
N GLU A 30 -7.79 14.87 -11.48
CA GLU A 30 -8.68 14.03 -12.29
C GLU A 30 -7.95 12.86 -12.96
N GLY A 31 -6.71 13.07 -13.40
CA GLY A 31 -5.95 12.04 -14.11
C GLY A 31 -5.18 11.07 -13.21
N LYS A 32 -5.03 11.38 -11.92
CA LYS A 32 -4.19 10.58 -11.01
C LYS A 32 -4.83 10.33 -9.65
N LEU A 33 -5.17 11.39 -8.91
CA LEU A 33 -5.62 11.25 -7.52
C LEU A 33 -6.97 10.53 -7.44
N ARG A 34 -8.01 11.04 -8.10
CA ARG A 34 -9.36 10.44 -8.04
C ARG A 34 -9.39 8.99 -8.56
N PRO A 35 -8.78 8.64 -9.71
CA PRO A 35 -8.75 7.25 -10.16
C PRO A 35 -8.05 6.32 -9.17
N THR A 36 -6.97 6.78 -8.54
CA THR A 36 -6.24 5.97 -7.55
C THR A 36 -7.08 5.76 -6.29
N VAL A 37 -7.74 6.80 -5.79
CA VAL A 37 -8.65 6.70 -4.63
C VAL A 37 -9.83 5.79 -4.93
N ALA A 38 -10.49 5.96 -6.08
CA ALA A 38 -11.61 5.11 -6.50
C ALA A 38 -11.20 3.63 -6.62
N PHE A 39 -10.01 3.36 -7.17
CA PHE A 39 -9.47 2.01 -7.22
C PHE A 39 -9.29 1.41 -5.81
N LEU A 40 -8.67 2.15 -4.88
CA LEU A 40 -8.46 1.70 -3.50
C LEU A 40 -9.79 1.41 -2.78
N GLN A 41 -10.82 2.23 -2.98
CA GLN A 41 -12.16 1.97 -2.42
C GLN A 41 -12.78 0.71 -3.01
N SER A 42 -12.68 0.53 -4.34
CA SER A 42 -13.19 -0.67 -5.01
C SER A 42 -12.48 -1.95 -4.58
N ALA A 43 -11.24 -1.83 -4.09
CA ALA A 43 -10.47 -2.92 -3.50
C ALA A 43 -10.82 -3.21 -2.03
N GLY A 44 -11.80 -2.52 -1.45
CA GLY A 44 -12.35 -2.79 -0.12
C GLY A 44 -11.75 -1.96 1.02
N LEU A 45 -10.86 -1.00 0.76
CA LEU A 45 -10.37 -0.11 1.81
C LEU A 45 -11.49 0.77 2.37
N GLN A 46 -11.61 0.79 3.69
CA GLN A 46 -12.61 1.60 4.39
C GLN A 46 -11.98 2.82 5.07
N GLN A 47 -10.68 2.78 5.40
CA GLN A 47 -9.99 3.80 6.19
C GLN A 47 -9.08 4.71 5.35
N LEU A 48 -9.58 5.17 4.20
CA LEU A 48 -8.81 5.96 3.22
C LEU A 48 -8.06 7.14 3.83
N GLY A 49 -8.72 7.97 4.63
CA GLY A 49 -8.11 9.15 5.25
C GLY A 49 -6.84 8.80 6.02
N ARG A 50 -6.93 7.78 6.89
CA ARG A 50 -5.79 7.25 7.67
C ARG A 50 -4.72 6.60 6.78
N VAL A 51 -5.12 5.78 5.81
CA VAL A 51 -4.20 5.07 4.92
C VAL A 51 -3.39 6.06 4.07
N LEU A 52 -4.05 7.04 3.45
CA LEU A 52 -3.42 8.02 2.56
C LEU A 52 -2.66 9.11 3.33
N THR A 53 -3.05 9.40 4.57
CA THR A 53 -2.27 10.26 5.48
C THR A 53 -0.93 9.60 5.86
N SER A 54 -0.93 8.29 6.11
CA SER A 54 0.27 7.56 6.50
C SER A 54 1.15 7.21 5.30
N GLN A 55 0.54 6.75 4.19
CA GLN A 55 1.23 6.31 2.97
C GLN A 55 0.84 7.15 1.74
N PRO A 56 1.11 8.46 1.73
CA PRO A 56 0.72 9.34 0.62
C PRO A 56 1.37 8.97 -0.71
N ALA A 57 2.53 8.31 -0.68
CA ALA A 57 3.21 7.81 -1.88
C ALA A 57 2.35 6.86 -2.74
N VAL A 58 1.34 6.20 -2.16
CA VAL A 58 0.39 5.36 -2.90
C VAL A 58 -0.30 6.14 -4.01
N LEU A 59 -0.60 7.44 -3.80
CA LEU A 59 -1.25 8.29 -4.78
C LEU A 59 -0.37 8.60 -6.01
N SER A 60 0.94 8.34 -5.95
CA SER A 60 1.84 8.45 -7.09
C SER A 60 1.97 7.14 -7.88
N LEU A 61 1.57 6.00 -7.32
CA LEU A 61 1.70 4.69 -7.98
C LEU A 61 0.70 4.54 -9.13
N SER A 62 1.11 3.87 -10.21
CA SER A 62 0.21 3.54 -11.32
C SER A 62 -0.79 2.49 -10.87
N VAL A 63 -2.08 2.72 -11.13
CA VAL A 63 -3.13 1.73 -10.86
C VAL A 63 -2.86 0.45 -11.66
N GLU A 64 -2.59 0.58 -12.96
CA GLU A 64 -2.39 -0.57 -13.87
C GLU A 64 -1.06 -1.27 -13.66
N ILE A 65 0.03 -0.51 -13.46
CA ILE A 65 1.39 -1.08 -13.43
C ILE A 65 1.79 -1.52 -12.02
N ASN A 66 1.30 -0.85 -10.97
CA ASN A 66 1.74 -1.10 -9.61
C ASN A 66 0.64 -1.68 -8.70
N LEU A 67 -0.52 -1.03 -8.62
CA LEU A 67 -1.51 -1.36 -7.60
C LEU A 67 -2.32 -2.62 -7.95
N LYS A 68 -2.82 -2.74 -9.18
CA LYS A 68 -3.58 -3.92 -9.62
C LYS A 68 -2.75 -5.21 -9.53
N PRO A 69 -1.54 -5.31 -10.10
CA PRO A 69 -0.74 -6.53 -9.99
C PRO A 69 -0.39 -6.87 -8.53
N LYS A 70 -0.18 -5.85 -7.71
CA LYS A 70 0.09 -6.03 -6.27
C LYS A 70 -1.11 -6.61 -5.55
N LEU A 71 -2.30 -6.04 -5.71
CA LEU A 71 -3.48 -6.54 -5.01
C LEU A 71 -3.90 -7.93 -5.51
N ALA A 72 -3.74 -8.19 -6.81
CA ALA A 72 -3.94 -9.54 -7.36
C ALA A 72 -3.02 -10.56 -6.68
N PHE A 73 -1.71 -10.28 -6.63
CA PHE A 73 -0.74 -11.14 -5.95
C PHE A 73 -1.07 -11.33 -4.47
N LEU A 74 -1.43 -10.27 -3.75
CA LEU A 74 -1.80 -10.35 -2.33
C LEU A 74 -3.05 -11.21 -2.11
N GLY A 75 -4.00 -11.20 -3.05
CA GLY A 75 -5.14 -12.12 -3.06
C GLY A 75 -4.73 -13.56 -3.35
N GLU A 76 -3.84 -13.79 -4.32
CA GLU A 76 -3.34 -15.13 -4.69
C GLU A 76 -2.60 -15.83 -3.54
N VAL A 77 -1.80 -15.10 -2.76
CA VAL A 77 -1.11 -15.64 -1.58
C VAL A 77 -2.04 -15.82 -0.36
N GLY A 78 -3.34 -15.65 -0.56
CA GLY A 78 -4.39 -16.01 0.39
C GLY A 78 -4.53 -15.05 1.56
N ILE A 79 -4.27 -13.75 1.39
CA ILE A 79 -4.54 -12.77 2.45
C ILE A 79 -6.05 -12.70 2.68
N PRO A 80 -6.56 -13.12 3.85
CA PRO A 80 -7.98 -13.02 4.15
C PRO A 80 -8.36 -11.56 4.37
N ASP A 81 -9.53 -11.17 3.88
CA ASP A 81 -10.08 -9.82 4.05
C ASP A 81 -9.06 -8.71 3.71
N LEU A 82 -8.58 -8.75 2.46
CA LEU A 82 -7.48 -7.90 2.00
C LEU A 82 -7.72 -6.41 2.28
N GLY A 83 -8.96 -5.91 2.11
CA GLY A 83 -9.31 -4.52 2.42
C GLY A 83 -8.99 -4.15 3.87
N SER A 84 -9.51 -4.93 4.83
CA SER A 84 -9.24 -4.71 6.26
C SER A 84 -7.76 -4.88 6.61
N GLN A 85 -7.05 -5.81 5.96
CA GLN A 85 -5.61 -5.97 6.16
C GLN A 85 -4.81 -4.77 5.64
N LEU A 86 -5.21 -4.17 4.53
CA LEU A 86 -4.59 -2.95 4.00
C LEU A 86 -4.89 -1.74 4.88
N ASP A 87 -6.08 -1.66 5.47
CA ASP A 87 -6.41 -0.64 6.48
C ASP A 87 -5.57 -0.80 7.75
N ALA A 88 -5.31 -2.04 8.18
CA ALA A 88 -4.47 -2.32 9.34
C ALA A 88 -2.97 -2.09 9.05
N TYR A 89 -2.52 -2.43 7.85
CA TYR A 89 -1.10 -2.45 7.44
C TYR A 89 -0.88 -1.72 6.10
N PRO A 90 -1.08 -0.39 6.05
CA PRO A 90 -1.09 0.37 4.79
C PRO A 90 0.26 0.38 4.06
N ALA A 91 1.37 0.12 4.77
CA ALA A 91 2.71 0.03 4.17
C ALA A 91 2.80 -1.01 3.04
N MET A 92 1.94 -2.03 3.05
CA MET A 92 1.88 -3.04 1.98
C MET A 92 1.65 -2.42 0.59
N LEU A 93 0.91 -1.32 0.51
CA LEU A 93 0.61 -0.63 -0.74
C LEU A 93 1.85 0.02 -1.36
N THR A 94 2.84 0.38 -0.53
CA THR A 94 4.07 1.06 -0.98
C THR A 94 5.27 0.12 -1.16
N LEU A 95 5.22 -1.09 -0.59
CA LEU A 95 6.27 -2.09 -0.77
C LEU A 95 6.38 -2.51 -2.25
N SER A 96 7.61 -2.73 -2.74
CA SER A 96 7.82 -3.25 -4.10
C SER A 96 7.23 -4.64 -4.26
N LEU A 97 6.47 -4.89 -5.33
CA LEU A 97 5.96 -6.23 -5.62
C LEU A 97 7.11 -7.22 -5.86
N GLU A 98 8.04 -6.84 -6.74
CA GLU A 98 9.13 -7.71 -7.21
C GLU A 98 10.30 -7.79 -6.22
N LYS A 99 10.62 -6.68 -5.54
CA LYS A 99 11.79 -6.64 -4.63
C LYS A 99 11.45 -7.00 -3.19
N ASN A 100 10.18 -7.09 -2.84
CA ASN A 100 9.76 -7.26 -1.44
C ASN A 100 8.66 -8.32 -1.28
N LEU A 101 7.47 -8.08 -1.84
CA LEU A 101 6.31 -8.94 -1.58
C LEU A 101 6.50 -10.37 -2.10
N ARG A 102 6.93 -10.53 -3.37
CA ARG A 102 7.18 -11.85 -3.97
C ARG A 102 8.31 -12.62 -3.26
N PRO A 103 9.52 -12.05 -3.04
CA PRO A 103 10.56 -12.75 -2.29
C PRO A 103 10.15 -13.14 -0.88
N THR A 104 9.41 -12.27 -0.18
CA THR A 104 8.95 -12.54 1.18
C THR A 104 7.95 -13.69 1.20
N ALA A 105 6.98 -13.70 0.28
CA ALA A 105 6.03 -14.80 0.17
C ALA A 105 6.75 -16.12 -0.14
N ALA A 106 7.64 -16.15 -1.12
CA ALA A 106 8.40 -17.35 -1.49
C ALA A 106 9.24 -17.89 -0.32
N ALA A 107 9.90 -17.02 0.44
CA ALA A 107 10.67 -17.41 1.62
C ALA A 107 9.78 -18.02 2.72
N LEU A 108 8.59 -17.43 2.96
CA LEU A 108 7.64 -17.96 3.92
C LEU A 108 7.03 -19.29 3.45
N GLU A 109 6.79 -19.45 2.15
CA GLU A 109 6.32 -20.70 1.57
C GLU A 109 7.34 -21.82 1.77
N ALA A 110 8.61 -21.55 1.43
CA ALA A 110 9.71 -22.50 1.61
C ALA A 110 9.92 -22.87 3.09
N ALA A 111 9.62 -21.95 4.02
CA ALA A 111 9.66 -22.19 5.45
C ALA A 111 8.39 -22.90 6.00
N GLY A 112 7.40 -23.20 5.14
CA GLY A 112 6.12 -23.80 5.56
C GLY A 112 5.20 -22.85 6.33
N LEU A 113 5.50 -21.55 6.34
CA LEU A 113 4.81 -20.51 7.13
C LEU A 113 3.60 -19.88 6.40
N LEU A 114 3.32 -20.29 5.16
CA LEU A 114 2.09 -19.93 4.45
C LEU A 114 0.97 -20.97 4.61
N ALA A 115 1.24 -22.14 5.20
CA ALA A 115 0.24 -23.18 5.39
C ALA A 115 -0.83 -22.77 6.43
N GLY A 116 -2.11 -22.87 6.05
CA GLY A 116 -3.26 -22.77 6.97
C GLY A 116 -3.83 -21.37 7.22
N GLY A 117 -3.30 -20.31 6.61
CA GLY A 117 -3.83 -18.96 6.81
C GLY A 117 -3.31 -17.84 5.90
N GLY A 118 -2.53 -18.18 4.86
CA GLY A 118 -2.00 -17.22 3.89
C GLY A 118 -0.93 -16.27 4.44
N LEU A 119 -0.49 -15.35 3.59
CA LEU A 119 0.50 -14.34 3.98
C LEU A 119 -0.09 -13.42 5.07
N ARG A 120 0.58 -13.29 6.21
CA ARG A 120 0.16 -12.32 7.23
C ARG A 120 0.92 -11.00 7.04
N PRO A 121 0.25 -9.83 7.04
CA PRO A 121 0.92 -8.54 6.88
C PRO A 121 2.06 -8.26 7.88
N ARG A 122 1.96 -8.82 9.09
CA ARG A 122 3.04 -8.71 10.09
C ARG A 122 4.39 -9.29 9.63
N HIS A 123 4.38 -10.25 8.70
CA HIS A 123 5.62 -10.78 8.10
C HIS A 123 6.22 -9.82 7.05
N LEU A 124 5.44 -8.87 6.54
CA LEU A 124 5.88 -7.83 5.61
C LEU A 124 6.47 -6.62 6.35
N ALA A 125 6.04 -6.39 7.60
CA ALA A 125 6.60 -5.34 8.45
C ALA A 125 8.10 -5.56 8.75
N SER A 126 8.57 -6.80 8.66
CA SER A 126 9.99 -7.15 8.80
C SER A 126 10.80 -6.98 7.52
N SER A 127 10.21 -6.64 6.38
CA SER A 127 10.89 -6.62 5.08
C SER A 127 11.68 -5.33 4.84
N LEU A 128 12.78 -5.20 5.59
CA LEU A 128 14.14 -4.78 5.21
C LEU A 128 14.32 -3.82 4.01
N GLU A 129 13.61 -2.70 3.94
CA GLU A 129 14.20 -1.51 3.30
C GLU A 129 15.01 -0.74 4.36
N GLY A 130 16.27 -1.15 4.55
CA GLY A 130 17.33 -0.27 5.06
C GLY A 130 17.88 -0.50 6.47
N ARG A 131 17.51 -1.57 7.19
CA ARG A 131 18.14 -1.90 8.49
C ARG A 131 18.50 -3.38 8.56
N VAL A 132 19.77 -3.64 8.86
CA VAL A 132 20.43 -4.95 9.07
C VAL A 132 21.08 -5.53 7.80
N LYS A 133 22.34 -5.12 7.56
CA LYS A 133 23.33 -6.02 6.96
C LYS A 133 23.37 -7.31 7.79
N PRO A 134 23.43 -8.51 7.21
CA PRO A 134 23.64 -9.72 7.99
C PRO A 134 24.94 -9.56 8.78
N ARG A 135 24.87 -9.63 10.11
CA ARG A 135 25.97 -10.15 10.89
C ARG A 135 25.70 -11.64 11.02
N LEU A 136 26.15 -12.38 10.00
CA LEU A 136 26.62 -13.74 10.15
C LEU A 136 28.09 -13.72 9.70
#